data_AF-A0A8J2TSW5-F1
#
_entry.id   AF-A0A8J2TSW5-F1
#
_cell.length_a   1.000
_cell.length_b   1.000
_cell.length_c   1.000
_cell.angle_alpha   90.00
_cell.angle_beta   90.00
_cell.angle_gamma   90.00
#
_symmetry.space_group_name_H-M   'P 1'
#
loop_
_entity.id
_entity.type
_entity.pdbx_description
1 polymer ?
#
loop_
_entity_poly.entity_id
_entity_poly.type
_entity_poly.pdbx_seq_one_letter_code
_entity_poly.pdbx_strand_id
1 'polypeptide(L)'
;MENIAQVSKNITLSFKTTAEEKTALQQIANERNISRSELIASLIYAYKYNYDFIGKTSPKEEELKLQLKDIEKENRKLNLAIENAEHRIEMEQKTNRKYIKEQLEMNKTIFDLQDELKIAHAEISRLNDVLNLNNENHSSDYNSELLYSSIGSLILSGLTLFLIPSIFKS
;
A
#
# COMPACT_ATOMS: atom_id res chain seq x y z
N MET A 1 -4.79 -33.93 -72.63
CA MET A 1 -4.24 -34.32 -71.32
C MET A 1 -2.74 -34.33 -71.46
N GLU A 2 -2.08 -33.20 -71.20
CA GLU A 2 -0.61 -33.14 -71.25
C GLU A 2 -0.05 -33.65 -69.93
N ASN A 3 0.75 -34.70 -70.05
CA ASN A 3 1.49 -35.32 -68.97
C ASN A 3 2.68 -34.41 -68.66
N ILE A 4 2.52 -33.47 -67.72
CA ILE A 4 3.63 -32.67 -67.21
C ILE A 4 4.45 -33.61 -66.33
N ALA A 5 5.34 -34.36 -66.97
CA ALA A 5 6.42 -35.03 -66.28
C ALA A 5 7.21 -33.94 -65.53
N GLN A 6 7.08 -33.88 -64.21
CA GLN A 6 7.97 -33.10 -63.35
C GLN A 6 9.38 -33.62 -63.60
N VAL A 7 10.13 -32.90 -64.44
CA VAL A 7 11.56 -33.12 -64.60
C VAL A 7 12.21 -32.70 -63.29
N SER A 8 12.33 -33.63 -62.35
CA SER A 8 13.24 -33.48 -61.22
C SER A 8 14.64 -33.33 -61.81
N LYS A 9 15.19 -32.12 -61.77
CA LYS A 9 16.61 -31.93 -62.08
C LYS A 9 17.38 -32.77 -61.07
N ASN A 10 18.14 -33.75 -61.55
CA ASN A 10 19.11 -34.45 -60.74
C ASN A 10 20.16 -33.42 -60.31
N ILE A 11 20.14 -33.02 -59.03
CA ILE A 11 21.11 -32.10 -58.44
C ILE A 11 22.11 -32.93 -57.66
N THR A 12 23.38 -32.88 -58.05
CA THR A 12 24.48 -33.46 -57.29
C THR A 12 25.05 -32.41 -56.34
N LEU A 13 24.96 -32.67 -55.04
CA LEU A 13 25.61 -31.87 -53.99
C LEU A 13 26.78 -32.67 -53.42
N SER A 14 27.97 -32.08 -53.42
CA SER A 14 29.17 -32.71 -52.88
C SER A 14 29.68 -31.90 -51.69
N PHE A 15 29.90 -32.58 -50.57
CA PHE A 15 30.41 -32.01 -49.34
C PHE A 15 31.85 -32.47 -49.12
N LYS A 16 32.73 -31.55 -48.73
CA LYS A 16 34.03 -31.92 -48.19
C LYS A 16 33.82 -32.27 -46.73
N THR A 17 33.98 -33.55 -46.39
CA THR A 17 33.83 -34.07 -45.03
C THR A 17 35.03 -34.92 -44.67
N THR A 18 35.39 -34.92 -43.38
CA THR A 18 36.36 -35.89 -42.86
C THR A 18 35.75 -37.29 -42.79
N ALA A 19 36.58 -38.32 -42.59
CA ALA A 19 36.11 -39.70 -42.43
C ALA A 19 35.23 -39.87 -41.17
N GLU A 20 35.52 -39.11 -40.12
CA GLU A 20 34.79 -39.13 -38.86
C GLU A 20 33.39 -38.53 -39.02
N GLU A 21 33.28 -37.34 -39.62
CA GLU A 21 32.00 -36.69 -39.92
C GLU A 21 31.10 -37.56 -40.80
N LYS A 22 31.69 -38.22 -41.81
CA LYS A 22 30.96 -39.13 -42.69
C LYS A 22 30.38 -40.31 -41.92
N THR A 23 31.10 -40.82 -40.92
CA THR A 23 30.67 -41.93 -40.08
C THR A 23 29.55 -41.51 -39.13
N ALA A 24 29.68 -40.34 -38.49
CA ALA A 24 28.65 -39.77 -37.64
C ALA A 24 27.34 -39.51 -38.40
N LEU A 25 27.42 -38.89 -39.58
CA LEU A 25 26.25 -38.66 -40.45
C LEU A 25 25.59 -39.96 -40.90
N GLN A 26 26.39 -41.01 -41.14
CA GLN A 26 25.86 -42.33 -41.49
C GLN A 26 25.13 -42.98 -40.30
N GLN A 27 25.67 -42.86 -39.09
CA GLN A 27 25.01 -43.36 -37.88
C GLN A 27 23.66 -42.69 -37.66
N ILE A 28 23.61 -41.34 -37.74
CA ILE A 28 22.36 -40.58 -37.60
C ILE A 28 21.34 -40.99 -38.69
N ALA A 29 21.80 -41.17 -39.93
CA ALA A 29 20.93 -41.61 -41.03
C ALA A 29 20.35 -43.01 -40.77
N ASN A 30 21.18 -43.93 -40.27
CA ASN A 30 20.77 -45.30 -39.93
C ASN A 30 19.77 -45.31 -38.76
N GLU A 31 20.00 -44.53 -37.70
CA GLU A 31 19.08 -44.39 -36.57
C GLU A 31 17.69 -43.91 -37.01
N ARG A 32 17.65 -43.05 -38.03
CA ARG A 32 16.42 -42.49 -38.60
C ARG A 32 15.86 -43.33 -39.76
N ASN A 33 16.48 -44.45 -40.12
CA ASN A 33 16.10 -45.32 -41.24
C ASN A 33 16.01 -44.60 -42.59
N ILE A 34 16.85 -43.60 -42.84
CA ILE A 34 16.90 -42.84 -44.10
C ILE A 34 18.27 -42.92 -44.74
N SER A 35 18.36 -42.60 -46.03
CA SER A 35 19.65 -42.53 -46.70
C SER A 35 20.46 -41.31 -46.22
N ARG A 36 21.79 -41.43 -46.21
CA ARG A 36 22.67 -40.29 -45.85
C ARG A 36 22.43 -39.07 -46.75
N SER A 37 22.19 -39.29 -48.04
CA SER A 37 21.85 -38.22 -48.99
C SER A 37 20.55 -37.51 -48.64
N GLU A 38 19.55 -38.25 -48.19
CA GLU A 38 18.24 -37.74 -47.80
C GLU A 38 18.30 -36.96 -46.48
N LEU A 39 19.08 -37.44 -45.51
CA LEU A 39 19.39 -36.70 -44.29
C LEU A 39 20.00 -35.33 -44.62
N ILE A 40 21.03 -35.31 -45.47
CA ILE A 40 21.73 -34.07 -45.85
C ILE A 40 20.81 -33.14 -46.65
N ALA A 41 20.04 -33.67 -47.60
CA ALA A 41 19.07 -32.87 -48.34
C ALA A 41 18.03 -32.24 -47.41
N SER A 42 17.50 -33.01 -46.45
CA SER A 42 16.53 -32.53 -45.46
C SER A 42 17.10 -31.37 -44.63
N LEU A 43 18.34 -31.50 -44.13
CA LEU A 43 19.01 -30.44 -43.38
C LEU A 43 19.18 -29.16 -44.22
N ILE A 44 19.62 -29.28 -45.47
CA ILE A 44 19.80 -28.14 -46.36
C ILE A 44 18.46 -27.45 -46.62
N TYR A 45 17.41 -28.22 -46.89
CA TYR A 45 16.08 -27.65 -47.13
C TYR A 45 15.47 -27.02 -45.88
N ALA A 46 15.69 -27.60 -44.70
CA ALA A 46 15.21 -27.06 -43.43
C ALA A 46 15.84 -25.71 -43.10
N TYR A 47 17.13 -25.52 -43.44
CA TYR A 47 17.89 -24.32 -43.10
C TYR A 47 18.23 -23.42 -44.30
N LYS A 48 17.64 -23.64 -45.48
CA LYS A 48 17.99 -22.91 -46.72
C LYS A 48 17.85 -21.38 -46.61
N TYR A 49 16.92 -20.90 -45.79
CA TYR A 49 16.67 -19.48 -45.57
C TYR A 49 17.35 -18.95 -44.30
N ASN A 50 17.99 -19.84 -43.53
CA ASN A 50 18.58 -19.51 -42.24
C ASN A 50 20.12 -19.48 -42.29
N TYR A 51 20.70 -19.61 -43.49
CA TYR A 51 22.15 -19.67 -43.67
C TYR A 51 22.85 -18.42 -43.12
N ASP A 52 22.26 -17.24 -43.35
CA ASP A 52 22.79 -15.95 -42.88
C ASP A 52 22.75 -15.79 -41.35
N PHE A 53 21.97 -16.64 -40.67
CA PHE A 53 21.79 -16.65 -39.23
C PHE A 53 22.53 -17.81 -38.54
N ILE A 54 23.30 -18.61 -39.28
CA ILE A 54 24.16 -19.64 -38.65
C ILE A 54 25.20 -18.92 -37.78
N GLY A 55 25.13 -19.14 -36.47
CA GLY A 55 26.00 -18.49 -35.48
C GLY A 55 25.57 -17.07 -35.07
N LYS A 56 24.41 -16.59 -35.51
CA LYS A 56 23.79 -15.32 -35.08
C LYS A 56 22.41 -15.58 -34.48
N THR A 57 21.95 -14.70 -33.59
CA THR A 57 20.58 -14.75 -33.11
C THR A 57 19.60 -14.52 -34.26
N SER A 58 18.57 -15.37 -34.34
CA SER A 58 17.51 -15.20 -35.33
C SER A 58 16.75 -13.90 -35.07
N PRO A 59 16.23 -13.19 -36.09
CA PRO A 59 15.44 -11.98 -35.88
C PRO A 59 14.25 -12.21 -34.94
N LYS A 60 13.65 -13.41 -34.99
CA LYS A 60 12.57 -13.82 -34.09
C LYS A 60 13.03 -13.99 -32.65
N GLU A 61 14.25 -14.46 -32.45
CA GLU A 61 14.85 -14.62 -31.11
C GLU A 61 15.16 -13.25 -30.50
N GLU A 62 15.64 -12.31 -31.31
CA GLU A 62 15.89 -10.93 -30.88
C GLU A 62 14.59 -10.19 -30.53
N GLU A 63 13.54 -10.38 -31.33
CA GLU A 63 12.20 -9.85 -31.04
C GLU A 63 11.64 -10.41 -29.72
N LEU A 64 11.71 -11.73 -29.53
CA LEU A 64 11.27 -12.37 -28.28
C LEU A 64 12.07 -11.88 -27.07
N LYS A 65 13.38 -11.65 -27.22
CA LYS A 65 14.24 -11.13 -26.17
C LYS A 65 13.88 -9.69 -25.79
N LEU A 66 13.53 -8.85 -26.76
CA LEU A 66 13.04 -7.50 -26.51
C LEU A 66 11.70 -7.51 -25.78
N GLN A 67 10.75 -8.33 -26.22
CA GLN A 67 9.46 -8.49 -25.56
C GLN A 67 9.62 -8.97 -24.11
N LEU A 68 10.51 -9.94 -23.87
CA LEU A 68 10.82 -10.41 -22.51
C LEU A 68 11.31 -9.27 -21.62
N LYS A 69 12.23 -8.46 -22.12
CA LYS A 69 12.80 -7.32 -21.39
C LYS A 69 11.73 -6.27 -21.05
N ASP A 70 10.79 -6.02 -21.95
CA ASP A 70 9.71 -5.08 -21.72
C ASP A 70 8.72 -5.59 -20.67
N ILE A 71 8.36 -6.87 -20.74
CA ILE A 71 7.50 -7.53 -19.74
C ILE A 71 8.16 -7.53 -18.36
N GLU A 72 9.46 -7.85 -18.27
CA GLU A 72 10.21 -7.80 -17.00
C GLU A 72 10.22 -6.39 -16.39
N LYS A 73 10.37 -5.37 -17.23
CA LYS A 73 10.35 -3.96 -16.81
C LYS A 73 8.98 -3.57 -16.27
N GLU A 74 7.90 -4.02 -16.91
CA GLU A 74 6.54 -3.78 -16.45
C GLU A 74 6.25 -4.49 -15.13
N ASN A 75 6.60 -5.78 -15.02
CA ASN A 75 6.46 -6.55 -13.78
C ASN A 75 7.20 -5.88 -12.61
N ARG A 76 8.42 -5.38 -12.83
CA ARG A 76 9.15 -4.64 -11.80
C ARG A 76 8.43 -3.38 -11.36
N LYS A 77 7.84 -2.61 -12.28
CA LYS A 77 7.07 -1.41 -11.95
C LYS A 77 5.83 -1.76 -11.13
N LEU A 78 5.10 -2.81 -11.52
CA LEU A 78 3.90 -3.26 -10.82
C LEU A 78 4.23 -3.75 -9.41
N ASN A 79 5.29 -4.53 -9.24
CA ASN A 79 5.74 -4.98 -7.93
C ASN A 79 6.09 -3.82 -7.00
N LEU A 80 6.82 -2.81 -7.50
CA LEU A 80 7.12 -1.60 -6.74
C LEU A 80 5.85 -0.81 -6.39
N ALA A 81 4.86 -0.76 -7.27
CA ALA A 81 3.59 -0.10 -7.00
C ALA A 81 2.81 -0.81 -5.89
N ILE A 82 2.81 -2.14 -5.88
CA ILE A 82 2.19 -2.97 -4.85
C ILE A 82 2.90 -2.75 -3.50
N GLU A 83 4.22 -2.86 -3.46
CA GLU A 83 5.01 -2.65 -2.24
C GLU A 83 4.76 -1.27 -1.63
N ASN A 84 4.73 -0.22 -2.46
CA ASN A 84 4.41 1.14 -2.00
C ASN A 84 2.97 1.26 -1.48
N ALA A 85 2.01 0.58 -2.11
CA ALA A 85 0.62 0.57 -1.65
C ALA A 85 0.47 -0.15 -0.31
N GLU A 86 1.12 -1.30 -0.14
CA GLU A 86 1.14 -2.06 1.11
C GLU A 86 1.76 -1.24 2.24
N HIS A 87 2.90 -0.60 1.98
CA HIS A 87 3.54 0.26 2.97
C HIS A 87 2.64 1.44 3.38
N ARG A 88 1.92 2.05 2.43
CA ARG A 88 0.94 3.12 2.76
C ARG A 88 -0.19 2.60 3.64
N ILE A 89 -0.74 1.42 3.33
CA ILE A 89 -1.79 0.79 4.13
C ILE A 89 -1.28 0.48 5.54
N GLU A 90 -0.08 -0.07 5.67
CA GLU A 90 0.51 -0.39 6.97
C GLU A 90 0.68 0.87 7.83
N MET A 91 1.17 1.96 7.25
CA MET A 91 1.33 3.23 7.95
C MET A 91 0.00 3.84 8.40
N GLU A 92 -1.03 3.76 7.55
CA GLU A 92 -2.37 4.23 7.90
C GLU A 92 -3.00 3.36 8.99
N GLN A 93 -2.90 2.04 8.89
CA GLN A 93 -3.36 1.12 9.93
C GLN A 93 -2.66 1.36 11.26
N LYS A 94 -1.34 1.60 11.25
CA LYS A 94 -0.57 1.92 12.45
C LYS A 94 -1.06 3.22 13.09
N THR A 95 -1.30 4.24 12.28
CA THR A 95 -1.87 5.52 12.74
C THR A 95 -3.26 5.33 13.32
N ASN A 96 -4.14 4.59 12.65
CA ASN A 96 -5.49 4.31 13.12
C ASN A 96 -5.50 3.52 14.44
N ARG A 97 -4.63 2.52 14.59
CA ARG A 97 -4.47 1.79 15.87
C ARG A 97 -4.04 2.72 16.99
N LYS A 98 -3.12 3.64 16.73
CA LYS A 98 -2.67 4.64 17.71
C LYS A 98 -3.84 5.55 18.11
N TYR A 99 -4.57 6.08 17.14
CA TYR A 99 -5.73 6.94 17.39
C TYR A 99 -6.82 6.23 18.21
N ILE A 100 -7.16 4.98 17.85
CA ILE A 100 -8.14 4.18 18.60
C ILE A 100 -7.67 3.99 20.05
N LYS A 101 -6.39 3.71 20.26
CA LYS A 101 -5.82 3.55 21.60
C LYS A 101 -5.95 4.83 22.42
N GLU A 102 -5.56 5.98 21.86
CA GLU A 102 -5.67 7.28 22.51
C GLU A 102 -7.14 7.63 22.83
N GLN A 103 -8.07 7.32 21.92
CA GLN A 103 -9.49 7.54 22.14
C GLN A 103 -10.05 6.66 23.27
N LEU A 104 -9.62 5.39 23.37
CA LEU A 104 -10.00 4.51 24.46
C LEU A 104 -9.46 4.99 25.81
N GLU A 105 -8.20 5.43 25.85
CA GLU A 105 -7.59 6.01 27.05
C GLU A 105 -8.32 7.29 27.49
N MET A 106 -8.61 8.19 26.55
CA MET A 106 -9.36 9.42 26.82
C MET A 106 -10.77 9.11 27.33
N ASN A 107 -11.50 8.19 26.70
CA ASN A 107 -12.82 7.79 27.16
C ASN A 107 -12.79 7.25 28.59
N LYS A 108 -11.79 6.42 28.92
CA LYS A 108 -11.59 5.94 30.29
C LYS A 108 -11.41 7.10 31.28
N THR A 109 -10.55 8.07 30.97
CA THR A 109 -10.35 9.23 31.84
C THR A 109 -11.62 10.08 32.00
N ILE A 110 -12.44 10.21 30.96
CA ILE A 110 -13.72 10.90 31.03
C ILE A 110 -14.66 10.19 31.99
N PHE A 111 -14.74 8.85 31.92
CA PHE A 111 -15.54 8.05 32.84
C PHE A 111 -15.08 8.22 34.29
N ASP A 112 -13.77 8.11 34.54
CA ASP A 112 -13.20 8.26 35.88
C ASP A 112 -13.52 9.66 36.46
N LEU A 113 -13.34 10.72 35.67
CA LEU A 113 -13.65 12.11 36.07
C LEU A 113 -15.16 12.34 36.30
N GLN A 114 -16.03 11.69 35.52
CA GLN A 114 -17.48 11.77 35.73
C GLN A 114 -17.90 11.15 37.06
N ASP A 115 -17.30 10.03 37.43
CA ASP A 115 -17.54 9.38 38.72
C ASP A 115 -17.03 10.25 39.88
N GLU A 116 -15.83 10.83 39.76
CA GLU A 116 -15.29 11.79 40.74
C GLU A 116 -16.20 13.02 40.91
N LEU A 117 -16.67 13.61 39.80
CA LEU A 117 -17.60 14.74 39.84
C LEU A 117 -18.92 14.38 40.52
N LYS A 118 -19.44 13.18 40.27
CA LYS A 118 -20.67 12.70 40.91
C LYS A 118 -20.50 12.57 42.42
N ILE A 119 -19.36 12.06 42.87
CA ILE A 119 -19.02 11.96 44.31
C ILE A 119 -18.90 13.36 44.92
N ALA A 120 -18.12 14.25 44.29
CA ALA A 120 -17.93 15.61 44.77
C ALA A 120 -19.26 16.39 44.84
N HIS A 121 -20.14 16.22 43.85
CA HIS A 121 -21.45 16.86 43.84
C HIS A 121 -22.36 16.32 44.95
N ALA A 122 -22.35 15.00 45.21
CA ALA A 122 -23.08 14.42 46.33
C ALA A 122 -22.58 14.94 47.68
N GLU A 123 -21.28 15.14 47.83
CA GLU A 123 -20.68 15.68 49.06
C GLU A 123 -21.00 17.17 49.26
N ILE A 124 -20.94 17.98 48.20
CA ILE A 124 -21.38 19.39 48.26
C ILE A 124 -22.85 19.48 48.65
N SER A 125 -23.72 18.65 48.08
CA SER A 125 -25.14 18.61 48.44
C SER A 125 -25.34 18.28 49.92
N ARG A 126 -24.63 17.27 50.45
CA ARG A 126 -24.67 16.94 51.88
C ARG A 126 -24.18 18.06 52.77
N LEU A 127 -23.06 18.69 52.41
CA LEU A 127 -22.51 19.83 53.15
C LEU A 127 -23.49 21.00 53.14
N ASN A 128 -24.13 21.27 52.00
CA ASN A 128 -25.14 22.31 51.87
C ASN A 128 -26.37 22.02 52.74
N ASP A 129 -26.83 20.78 52.80
CA ASP A 129 -27.93 20.37 53.68
C ASP A 129 -27.56 20.60 55.16
N VAL A 130 -26.34 20.24 55.58
CA VAL A 130 -25.83 20.50 56.94
C VAL A 130 -25.72 22.00 57.23
N LEU A 131 -25.27 22.80 56.25
CA LEU A 131 -25.15 24.24 56.38
C LEU A 131 -26.52 24.91 56.53
N ASN A 132 -27.51 24.48 55.75
CA ASN A 132 -28.89 24.95 55.86
C ASN A 132 -29.50 24.60 57.23
N LEU A 133 -29.28 23.39 57.74
CA LEU A 133 -29.70 22.99 59.08
C LEU A 133 -29.03 23.83 60.18
N ASN A 134 -27.74 24.18 60.03
CA ASN A 134 -27.05 25.05 60.98
C ASN A 134 -27.50 26.52 60.89
N ASN A 135 -27.84 27.02 59.70
CA ASN A 135 -28.40 28.36 59.51
C ASN A 135 -29.82 28.47 60.10
N GLU A 136 -30.66 27.45 59.97
CA GLU A 136 -31.97 27.39 60.64
C GLU A 136 -31.83 27.40 62.17
N ASN A 137 -30.78 26.78 62.72
CA ASN A 137 -30.46 26.80 64.15
C ASN A 137 -29.84 28.13 64.64
N HIS A 138 -29.34 28.98 63.73
CA HIS A 138 -28.81 30.32 64.05
C HIS A 138 -29.73 31.48 63.67
N SER A 139 -30.92 31.21 63.12
CA SER A 139 -31.97 32.21 62.92
C SER A 139 -32.79 32.51 64.17
N SER A 140 -32.11 32.72 65.29
CA SER A 140 -32.55 33.70 66.29
C SER A 140 -31.50 34.80 66.35
N ASP A 141 -31.88 35.95 65.78
CA ASP A 141 -31.24 37.25 65.97
C ASP A 141 -30.01 37.56 65.08
N TYR A 142 -30.21 37.93 63.81
CA TYR A 142 -29.42 38.98 63.11
C TYR A 142 -30.12 39.46 61.82
N ASN A 143 -30.21 40.80 61.67
CA ASN A 143 -30.96 41.50 60.61
C ASN A 143 -30.39 41.26 59.19
N SER A 144 -31.13 40.52 58.37
CA SER A 144 -30.83 40.22 56.96
C SER A 144 -30.81 41.45 56.04
N GLU A 145 -31.52 42.53 56.38
CA GLU A 145 -31.58 43.76 55.57
C GLU A 145 -30.22 44.47 55.41
N LEU A 146 -29.37 44.45 56.44
CA LEU A 146 -28.08 45.15 56.39
C LEU A 146 -27.05 44.42 55.50
N LEU A 147 -27.05 43.10 55.50
CA LEU A 147 -26.12 42.28 54.72
C LEU A 147 -26.43 42.30 53.22
N TYR A 148 -27.71 42.24 52.83
CA TYR A 148 -28.08 42.35 51.41
C TYR A 148 -27.77 43.74 50.83
N SER A 149 -27.89 44.82 51.62
CA SER A 149 -27.50 46.17 51.17
C SER A 149 -25.98 46.30 50.96
N SER A 150 -25.18 45.67 51.83
CA SER A 150 -23.72 45.72 51.78
C SER A 150 -23.16 44.87 50.63
N ILE A 151 -23.63 43.63 50.47
CA ILE A 151 -23.18 42.72 49.41
C ILE A 151 -23.58 43.24 48.03
N GLY A 152 -24.78 43.83 47.89
CA GLY A 152 -25.22 44.47 46.65
C GLY A 152 -24.29 45.62 46.22
N SER A 153 -23.83 46.43 47.18
CA SER A 153 -22.89 47.54 46.91
C SER A 153 -21.49 47.06 46.52
N LEU A 154 -21.00 45.97 47.14
CA LEU A 154 -19.69 45.40 46.85
C LEU A 154 -19.63 44.75 45.46
N ILE A 155 -20.67 43.99 45.07
CA ILE A 155 -20.75 43.37 43.74
C ILE A 155 -20.81 44.44 42.64
N LEU A 156 -21.57 45.51 42.84
CA LEU A 156 -21.66 46.62 41.89
C LEU A 156 -20.32 47.36 41.75
N SER A 157 -19.60 47.58 42.86
CA SER A 157 -18.27 48.21 42.84
C SER A 157 -17.19 47.32 42.19
N GLY A 158 -17.26 46.00 42.37
CA GLY A 158 -16.32 45.05 41.76
C GLY A 158 -16.53 44.90 40.25
N LEU A 159 -17.79 44.85 39.79
CA LEU A 159 -18.13 44.77 38.36
C LEU A 159 -17.76 46.05 37.61
N THR A 160 -17.91 47.23 38.23
CA THR A 160 -17.50 48.49 37.60
C THR A 160 -15.97 48.54 37.41
N LEU A 161 -15.17 48.12 38.39
CA LEU A 161 -13.71 48.04 38.26
C LEU A 161 -13.22 47.04 37.19
N PHE A 162 -13.95 45.94 36.96
CA PHE A 162 -13.58 44.95 35.95
C PHE A 162 -13.96 45.36 34.51
N LEU A 163 -14.97 46.21 34.35
CA LEU A 163 -15.46 46.67 33.03
C LEU A 163 -14.83 47.98 32.55
N ILE A 164 -14.19 48.77 33.43
CA ILE A 164 -13.56 50.06 33.05
C ILE A 164 -12.29 49.93 32.18
N PRO A 165 -11.42 48.90 32.25
CA PRO A 165 -10.18 48.92 31.47
C PRO A 165 -10.37 48.68 29.96
N SER A 166 -11.57 48.27 29.51
CA SER A 166 -11.87 48.07 28.08
C SER A 166 -12.34 49.34 27.35
N ILE A 167 -12.65 50.43 28.07
CA ILE A 167 -13.22 51.66 27.49
C ILE A 167 -12.15 52.76 27.28
N PHE A 168 -10.98 52.67 27.93
CA PHE A 168 -9.92 53.69 27.85
C PHE A 168 -8.64 53.25 27.11
N LYS A 169 -8.69 52.17 26.33
CA LYS A 169 -7.64 51.86 25.33
C LYS A 169 -8.14 52.22 23.92
N SER A 170 -8.01 53.50 23.58
CA SER A 170 -7.90 54.01 22.21
C SER A 170 -6.75 54.99 22.13
#